data_AF-A0A026WGW9-F1
#
_entry.id   AF-A0A026WGW9-F1
#
_cell.length_a   1.000
_cell.length_b   1.000
_cell.length_c   1.000
_cell.angle_alpha   90.00
_cell.angle_beta   90.00
_cell.angle_gamma   90.00
#
_symmetry.space_group_name_H-M   'P 1'
#
loop_
_entity.id
_entity.type
_entity.pdbx_description
1 polymer ?
#
loop_
_entity_poly.entity_id
_entity_poly.type
_entity_poly.pdbx_seq_one_letter_code
_entity_poly.pdbx_strand_id
1 'polypeptide(L)'
;MQTYRSMLLVTNTYRRDHSARGRVKSNRGYKYKYIIAPLLPSEPKTNSGRGLPRAMTLNNNAIDYVHWDDPNELVDRLRLLDASRQAGNNSHDNEMLSIIEELREAGIVIN
;
A
#
# COMPACT_ATOMS: atom_id res chain seq x y z
N MET A 1 36.13 1.61 -24.44
CA MET A 1 34.89 1.49 -23.63
C MET A 1 35.12 1.01 -22.20
N GLN A 2 36.05 0.08 -21.94
CA GLN A 2 36.31 -0.43 -20.59
C GLN A 2 36.76 0.66 -19.60
N THR A 3 37.66 1.56 -20.03
CA THR A 3 38.12 2.72 -19.22
C THR A 3 36.99 3.67 -18.85
N TYR A 4 36.06 3.92 -19.77
CA TYR A 4 34.90 4.77 -19.50
C TYR A 4 33.97 4.13 -18.48
N ARG A 5 33.75 2.81 -18.59
CA ARG A 5 32.97 2.04 -17.61
C ARG A 5 33.62 2.04 -16.23
N SER A 6 34.94 1.82 -16.13
CA SER A 6 35.63 1.81 -14.83
C SER A 6 35.56 3.18 -14.15
N MET A 7 35.74 4.28 -14.89
CA MET A 7 35.56 5.63 -14.36
C MET A 7 34.15 5.84 -13.80
N LEU A 8 33.10 5.45 -14.53
CA LEU A 8 31.72 5.57 -14.05
C LEU A 8 31.48 4.79 -12.76
N LEU A 9 31.99 3.56 -12.67
CA LEU A 9 31.80 2.69 -11.49
C LEU A 9 32.59 3.18 -10.28
N VAL A 10 33.85 3.57 -10.45
CA VAL A 10 34.72 4.04 -9.35
C VAL A 10 34.21 5.36 -8.78
N THR A 11 33.78 6.28 -9.65
CA THR A 11 33.34 7.62 -9.23
C THR A 11 31.87 7.70 -8.83
N ASN A 12 31.09 6.63 -9.02
CA ASN A 12 29.63 6.61 -8.82
C ASN A 12 28.89 7.76 -9.52
N THR A 13 29.45 8.34 -10.58
CA THR A 13 28.90 9.51 -11.29
C THR A 13 27.55 9.26 -11.96
N TYR A 14 27.20 7.99 -12.18
CA TYR A 14 25.92 7.56 -12.71
C TYR A 14 24.82 7.48 -11.64
N ARG A 15 25.12 7.66 -10.35
CA ARG A 15 24.18 7.70 -9.23
C ARG A 15 23.98 9.14 -8.74
N ARG A 16 22.82 9.41 -8.14
CA ARG A 16 22.56 10.69 -7.48
C ARG A 16 23.53 10.90 -6.32
N ASP A 17 23.98 12.15 -6.18
CA ASP A 17 24.92 12.61 -5.15
C ASP A 17 26.25 11.84 -5.12
N HIS A 18 26.58 11.14 -6.20
CA HIS A 18 27.74 10.25 -6.30
C HIS A 18 27.81 9.20 -5.18
N SER A 19 26.65 8.87 -4.59
CA SER A 19 26.54 7.92 -3.51
C SER A 19 26.36 6.51 -4.05
N ALA A 20 27.08 5.53 -3.49
CA ALA A 20 26.93 4.11 -3.85
C ALA A 20 25.50 3.59 -3.61
N ARG A 21 24.76 4.17 -2.66
CA ARG A 21 23.36 3.87 -2.35
C ARG A 21 22.38 4.77 -3.09
N GLY A 22 22.87 5.79 -3.78
CA GLY A 22 22.05 6.74 -4.54
C GLY A 22 21.36 6.08 -5.73
N ARG A 23 20.14 6.53 -6.06
CA ARG A 23 19.42 6.03 -7.25
C ARG A 23 20.18 6.38 -8.52
N VAL A 24 20.08 5.52 -9.54
CA VAL A 24 20.67 5.79 -10.87
C VAL A 24 20.08 7.08 -11.47
N LYS A 25 20.95 7.95 -12.00
CA LYS A 25 20.61 9.21 -12.67
C LYS A 25 20.14 8.96 -14.11
N SER A 26 19.02 8.25 -14.25
CA SER A 26 18.45 7.91 -15.55
C SER A 26 17.79 9.09 -16.25
N ASN A 27 17.91 9.17 -17.58
CA ASN A 27 17.18 10.14 -18.41
C ASN A 27 16.87 9.56 -19.80
N ARG A 28 16.04 10.26 -20.60
CA ARG A 28 15.64 9.81 -21.94
C ARG A 28 16.65 10.16 -23.04
N GLY A 29 17.74 10.86 -22.71
CA GLY A 29 18.72 11.34 -23.68
C GLY A 29 19.50 10.21 -24.35
N TYR A 30 19.94 10.45 -25.59
CA TYR A 30 20.66 9.47 -26.41
C TYR A 30 21.89 8.89 -25.69
N LYS A 31 22.72 9.76 -25.10
CA LYS A 31 23.91 9.36 -24.35
C LYS A 31 23.58 8.39 -23.21
N TYR A 32 22.54 8.66 -22.43
CA TYR A 32 22.16 7.76 -21.35
C TYR A 32 21.65 6.42 -21.91
N LYS A 33 20.70 6.47 -22.85
CA LYS A 33 20.00 5.29 -23.36
C LYS A 33 20.93 4.30 -24.08
N TYR A 34 21.85 4.80 -24.90
CA TYR A 34 22.64 3.95 -25.80
C TYR A 34 24.11 3.78 -25.38
N ILE A 35 24.64 4.68 -24.55
CA ILE A 35 26.06 4.63 -24.15
C ILE A 35 26.22 4.27 -22.68
N ILE A 36 25.52 4.96 -21.77
CA ILE A 36 25.74 4.79 -20.33
C ILE A 36 24.97 3.57 -19.80
N ALA A 37 23.66 3.47 -20.04
CA ALA A 37 22.81 2.43 -19.47
C ALA A 37 23.29 1.00 -19.77
N PRO A 38 23.75 0.65 -20.98
CA PRO A 38 24.29 -0.69 -21.27
C PRO A 38 25.58 -1.04 -20.53
N LEU A 39 26.32 -0.04 -20.01
CA LEU A 39 27.57 -0.24 -19.27
C LEU A 39 27.35 -0.41 -17.76
N LEU A 40 26.15 -0.11 -17.26
CA LEU A 40 25.80 -0.22 -15.85
C LEU A 40 25.34 -1.64 -15.51
N PRO A 41 25.58 -2.11 -14.28
CA PRO A 41 24.99 -3.37 -13.82
C PRO A 41 23.47 -3.24 -13.84
N SER A 42 22.78 -4.24 -14.40
CA SER A 42 21.32 -4.26 -14.39
C SER A 42 20.84 -4.48 -12.96
N GLU A 43 20.28 -3.45 -12.33
CA GLU A 43 19.50 -3.66 -11.11
C GLU A 43 18.21 -4.40 -11.49
N PRO A 44 17.78 -5.40 -10.72
CA PRO A 44 16.48 -6.02 -10.94
C PRO A 44 15.42 -4.91 -10.89
N LYS A 45 14.67 -4.77 -11.98
CA LYS A 45 13.56 -3.81 -12.05
C LYS A 45 12.46 -4.30 -11.11
N THR A 46 12.51 -3.95 -9.84
CA THR A 46 11.40 -4.10 -8.91
C THR A 46 10.35 -3.01 -9.17
N ASN A 47 9.94 -2.85 -10.42
CA ASN A 47 8.84 -1.97 -10.79
C ASN A 47 7.52 -2.74 -10.65
N SER A 48 7.32 -3.37 -9.51
CA SER A 48 5.99 -3.80 -9.10
C SER A 48 5.56 -2.82 -8.01
N GLY A 49 4.67 -1.88 -8.35
CA GLY A 49 3.84 -1.28 -7.31
C GLY A 49 3.22 -2.43 -6.53
N ARG A 50 3.24 -2.38 -5.19
CA ARG A 50 2.87 -3.52 -4.35
C ARG A 50 1.39 -3.93 -4.44
N GLY A 51 0.64 -3.36 -5.38
CA GLY A 51 -0.82 -3.36 -5.41
C GLY A 51 -1.39 -2.76 -4.13
N LEU A 52 -2.70 -2.57 -4.09
CA LEU A 52 -3.38 -2.55 -2.80
C LEU A 52 -3.34 -3.99 -2.23
N PRO A 53 -3.13 -4.18 -0.92
CA PRO A 53 -3.26 -5.50 -0.31
C PRO A 53 -4.60 -6.12 -0.68
N ARG A 54 -4.64 -7.43 -0.94
CA ARG A 54 -5.87 -8.15 -1.30
C ARG A 54 -7.02 -7.93 -0.31
N ALA A 55 -6.70 -7.68 0.96
CA ALA A 55 -7.66 -7.35 2.02
C ALA A 55 -8.37 -5.99 1.82
N MET A 56 -7.83 -5.10 0.99
CA MET A 56 -8.41 -3.78 0.67
C MET A 56 -9.06 -3.73 -0.72
N THR A 57 -9.21 -4.88 -1.38
CA THR A 57 -9.96 -4.99 -2.64
C THR A 57 -11.44 -5.21 -2.30
N LEU A 58 -12.31 -4.30 -2.75
CA LEU A 58 -13.76 -4.51 -2.69
C LEU A 58 -14.09 -5.77 -3.51
N ASN A 59 -14.88 -6.68 -2.94
CA ASN A 59 -15.41 -7.82 -3.68
C ASN A 59 -16.57 -7.34 -4.58
N ASN A 60 -16.92 -8.12 -5.61
CA ASN A 60 -18.03 -7.79 -6.51
C ASN A 60 -19.42 -8.02 -5.88
N ASN A 61 -19.50 -8.16 -4.54
CA ASN A 61 -20.77 -8.32 -3.88
C ASN A 61 -21.46 -6.96 -3.86
N ALA A 62 -22.78 -6.95 -4.05
CA ALA A 62 -23.56 -5.75 -3.83
C ALA A 62 -23.27 -5.26 -2.41
N ILE A 63 -22.81 -4.01 -2.30
CA ILE A 63 -22.67 -3.37 -0.99
C ILE A 63 -24.09 -3.14 -0.50
N ASP A 64 -24.53 -4.00 0.43
CA ASP A 64 -25.83 -3.86 1.05
C ASP A 64 -25.70 -2.74 2.10
N TYR A 65 -26.03 -1.52 1.67
CA TYR A 65 -26.07 -0.36 2.56
C TYR A 65 -27.34 -0.47 3.41
N VAL A 66 -27.20 -1.08 4.58
CA VAL A 66 -28.24 -1.03 5.61
C VAL A 66 -28.13 0.31 6.31
N HIS A 67 -29.12 1.19 6.12
CA HIS A 67 -29.25 2.42 6.89
C HIS A 67 -29.88 2.09 8.23
N TRP A 68 -29.16 2.34 9.33
CA TRP A 68 -29.65 2.17 10.68
C TRP A 68 -30.12 3.53 11.21
N ASP A 69 -31.43 3.69 11.38
CA ASP A 69 -32.01 4.96 11.84
C ASP A 69 -31.94 5.12 13.38
N ASP A 70 -31.89 4.01 14.14
CA ASP A 70 -31.82 4.01 15.61
C ASP A 70 -30.45 3.48 16.10
N PRO A 71 -29.67 4.30 16.83
CA PRO A 71 -28.42 3.86 17.42
C PRO A 71 -28.53 2.69 18.40
N ASN A 72 -29.69 2.45 19.00
CA ASN A 72 -29.88 1.28 19.86
C ASN A 72 -29.79 -0.03 19.08
N GLU A 73 -30.26 -0.06 17.83
CA GLU A 73 -30.16 -1.23 16.96
C GLU A 73 -28.70 -1.56 16.64
N LEU A 74 -27.87 -0.54 16.43
CA LEU A 74 -26.43 -0.68 16.24
C LEU A 74 -25.74 -1.26 17.49
N VAL A 75 -26.11 -0.81 18.68
CA VAL A 75 -25.57 -1.33 19.94
C VAL A 75 -25.96 -2.79 20.17
N ASP A 76 -27.22 -3.14 19.92
CA ASP A 76 -27.71 -4.53 20.03
C ASP A 76 -27.04 -5.45 19.00
N ARG A 77 -26.87 -4.97 17.76
CA ARG A 77 -26.14 -5.70 16.72
C ARG A 77 -24.68 -5.91 17.10
N LEU A 78 -24.01 -4.88 17.61
CA LEU A 78 -22.63 -4.96 18.06
C LEU A 78 -22.46 -5.98 19.20
N ARG A 79 -23.40 -6.01 20.15
CA ARG A 79 -23.42 -6.99 21.24
C ARG A 79 -23.52 -8.42 20.72
N LEU A 80 -24.37 -8.67 19.72
CA LEU A 80 -24.50 -9.99 19.10
C LEU A 80 -23.22 -10.40 18.36
N LEU A 81 -22.61 -9.48 17.63
CA LEU A 81 -21.35 -9.72 16.91
C LEU A 81 -20.19 -9.99 17.87
N ASP A 82 -20.10 -9.27 18.98
CA ASP A 82 -19.07 -9.51 19.99
C ASP A 82 -19.23 -10.90 20.64
N ALA A 83 -20.45 -11.34 20.92
CA ALA A 83 -20.71 -12.71 21.38
C ALA A 83 -20.29 -13.77 20.36
N SER A 84 -20.58 -13.56 19.06
CA SER A 84 -20.14 -14.43 17.96
C SER A 84 -18.61 -14.50 17.88
N ARG A 85 -17.94 -13.36 18.04
CA ARG A 85 -16.48 -13.26 18.05
C ARG A 85 -15.87 -13.97 19.26
N GLN A 86 -16.46 -13.82 20.45
CA GLN A 86 -16.05 -14.55 21.66
C GLN A 86 -16.20 -16.06 21.52
N ALA A 87 -17.18 -16.52 20.73
CA ALA A 87 -17.34 -17.92 20.35
C ALA A 87 -16.33 -18.41 19.27
N GLY A 88 -15.43 -17.53 18.80
CA GLY A 88 -14.37 -17.86 17.85
C GLY A 88 -14.67 -17.53 16.39
N ASN A 89 -15.79 -16.86 16.09
CA ASN A 89 -16.13 -16.47 14.71
C ASN A 89 -15.68 -15.03 14.40
N ASN A 90 -14.59 -14.90 13.64
CA ASN A 90 -14.01 -13.61 13.26
C ASN A 90 -14.47 -13.09 11.89
N SER A 91 -15.47 -13.70 11.26
CA SER A 91 -15.95 -13.26 9.94
C SER A 91 -16.59 -11.87 9.92
N HIS A 92 -16.85 -11.29 11.09
CA HIS A 92 -17.64 -10.07 11.28
C HIS A 92 -16.82 -8.83 11.66
N ASP A 93 -15.49 -8.90 11.67
CA ASP A 93 -14.63 -7.79 12.13
C ASP A 93 -14.87 -6.49 11.34
N ASN A 94 -15.12 -6.59 10.02
CA ASN A 94 -15.42 -5.43 9.17
C ASN A 94 -16.76 -4.77 9.52
N GLU A 95 -17.77 -5.58 9.85
CA GLU A 95 -19.09 -5.09 10.26
C GLU A 95 -19.01 -4.42 11.64
N MET A 96 -18.30 -5.04 12.59
CA MET A 96 -18.05 -4.44 13.90
C MET A 96 -17.34 -3.09 13.79
N LEU A 97 -16.33 -2.98 12.92
CA LEU A 97 -15.63 -1.72 12.68
C LEU A 97 -16.58 -0.67 12.09
N SER A 98 -17.38 -1.03 11.08
CA SER A 98 -18.36 -0.13 10.45
C SER A 98 -19.36 0.43 11.48
N ILE A 99 -19.86 -0.41 12.38
CA ILE A 99 -20.81 0.00 13.44
C ILE A 99 -20.16 0.96 14.43
N ILE A 100 -18.92 0.69 14.85
CA ILE A 100 -18.18 1.58 15.77
C ILE A 100 -17.97 2.97 15.13
N GLU A 101 -17.66 3.02 13.83
CA GLU A 101 -17.50 4.29 13.12
C GLU A 101 -18.80 5.08 13.05
N GLU A 102 -19.92 4.42 12.77
CA GLU A 102 -21.25 5.05 12.73
C GLU A 102 -21.67 5.60 14.10
N LEU A 103 -21.47 4.82 15.17
CA LEU A 103 -21.74 5.27 16.55
C LEU A 103 -20.85 6.45 16.96
N ARG A 104 -19.61 6.53 16.45
CA ARG A 104 -18.72 7.67 16.65
C ARG A 104 -19.20 8.90 15.88
N GLU A 105 -19.63 8.74 14.63
CA GLU A 105 -20.17 9.84 13.82
C GLU A 105 -21.46 10.41 14.43
N ALA A 106 -22.28 9.57 15.07
CA ALA A 106 -23.44 9.98 15.86
C ALA A 106 -23.07 10.66 17.19
N GLY A 107 -21.79 10.68 17.59
CA GLY A 107 -21.32 11.28 18.84
C GLY A 107 -21.67 10.49 20.10
N ILE A 108 -22.02 9.21 19.97
CA ILE A 108 -22.43 8.35 21.08
C ILE A 108 -21.23 7.76 21.80
N VAL A 109 -20.16 7.47 21.05
CA VAL A 109 -18.92 6.88 21.58
C VAL A 109 -17.75 7.81 21.27
N ILE A 110 -16.87 7.97 22.25
CA ILE A 110 -15.66 8.79 22.19
C ILE A 110 -14.42 7.90 22.33
N ASN A 111 -13.30 8.36 21.77
CA ASN A 111 -11.99 7.70 21.81
C ASN A 111 -11.42 7.55 23.22
#